data_AF-A0A1S3JE41-F1
#
_entry.id   AF-A0A1S3JE41-F1
#
_cell.length_a   1.000
_cell.length_b   1.000
_cell.length_c   1.000
_cell.angle_alpha   90.00
_cell.angle_beta   90.00
_cell.angle_gamma   90.00
#
_symmetry.space_group_name_H-M   'P 1'
#
loop_
_entity.id
_entity.type
_entity.pdbx_description
1 polymer ?
#
loop_
_entity_poly.entity_id
_entity_poly.type
_entity_poly.pdbx_seq_one_letter_code
_entity_poly.pdbx_strand_id
1 'polypeptide(L)'
;MDQNRYPVQDHSPEKNQYQNQRPDQNPYPFWYQSPEQNQFGLCEEWWDACKEEYTCHRNWITDMDWGEINSCKEGSVCKKYKEFYSSAADFCTAIWHDAYKVVPDSEPCMVFTFDPSKPNPNTAVAQAAAEEKAAA
;
A
#
# COMPACT_ATOMS: atom_id res chain seq x y z
N MET A 1 -31.94 -25.31 -28.45
CA MET A 1 -32.46 -24.13 -29.18
C MET A 1 -33.27 -23.36 -28.15
N ASP A 2 -33.06 -22.11 -27.79
CA ASP A 2 -32.13 -21.05 -28.16
C ASP A 2 -32.37 -19.98 -27.06
N GLN A 3 -31.34 -19.45 -26.40
CA GLN A 3 -31.44 -18.19 -25.65
C GLN A 3 -30.13 -17.43 -25.75
N ASN A 4 -29.95 -16.87 -26.94
CA ASN A 4 -29.10 -15.72 -27.18
C ASN A 4 -29.42 -14.60 -26.17
N ARG A 5 -28.51 -14.33 -25.23
CA ARG A 5 -28.38 -13.03 -24.57
C ARG A 5 -26.88 -12.70 -24.49
N TYR A 6 -26.54 -11.66 -25.24
CA TYR A 6 -25.24 -11.01 -25.51
C TYR A 6 -24.12 -11.13 -24.46
N PRO A 7 -22.85 -11.08 -24.91
CA PRO A 7 -21.69 -11.12 -24.04
C PRO A 7 -21.62 -9.84 -23.19
N VAL A 8 -21.54 -9.98 -21.87
CA VAL A 8 -21.15 -8.86 -21.01
C VAL A 8 -19.64 -8.72 -21.16
N GLN A 9 -19.21 -7.94 -22.15
CA GLN A 9 -17.89 -7.34 -22.09
C GLN A 9 -17.93 -6.33 -20.94
N ASP A 10 -17.46 -6.74 -19.77
CA ASP A 10 -17.24 -5.86 -18.62
C ASP A 10 -16.08 -4.91 -18.95
N HIS A 11 -16.43 -3.81 -19.62
CA HIS A 11 -15.55 -2.68 -19.87
C HIS A 11 -15.66 -1.67 -18.72
N SER A 12 -15.57 -2.11 -17.46
CA SER A 12 -15.37 -1.18 -16.36
C SER A 12 -13.97 -0.55 -16.47
N PRO A 13 -13.85 0.77 -16.71
CA PRO A 13 -12.56 1.45 -16.85
C PRO A 13 -11.77 1.46 -15.53
N GLU A 14 -12.43 1.21 -14.40
CA GLU A 14 -11.87 1.38 -13.06
C GLU A 14 -10.97 0.23 -12.61
N LYS A 15 -11.16 -0.99 -13.14
CA LYS A 15 -10.33 -2.16 -12.77
C LYS A 15 -8.88 -2.02 -13.26
N ASN A 16 -8.67 -1.26 -14.33
CA ASN A 16 -7.37 -1.05 -14.96
C ASN A 16 -6.65 0.24 -14.52
N GLN A 17 -7.28 1.09 -13.69
CA GLN A 17 -6.68 2.38 -13.35
C GLN A 17 -5.46 2.25 -12.43
N TYR A 18 -5.45 1.27 -11.52
CA TYR A 18 -4.35 1.04 -10.58
C TYR A 18 -3.26 0.12 -11.17
N GLN A 19 -3.63 -0.79 -12.07
CA GLN A 19 -2.68 -1.70 -12.73
C GLN A 19 -1.80 -1.01 -13.78
N ASN A 20 -2.27 0.12 -14.33
CA ASN A 20 -1.53 0.92 -15.32
C ASN A 20 -0.89 2.18 -14.74
N GLN A 21 -0.98 2.40 -13.42
CA GLN A 21 -0.20 3.43 -12.75
C GLN A 21 1.24 2.96 -12.69
N ARG A 22 2.12 3.62 -13.46
CA ARG A 22 3.55 3.45 -13.24
C ARG A 22 3.91 4.11 -11.90
N PRO A 23 4.85 3.58 -11.11
CA PRO A 23 5.25 4.19 -9.83
C PRO A 23 5.68 5.67 -9.98
N ASP A 24 6.26 6.04 -11.12
CA ASP A 24 6.67 7.41 -11.48
C ASP A 24 5.49 8.32 -11.91
N GLN A 25 4.30 7.74 -12.15
CA GLN A 25 3.09 8.43 -12.60
C GLN A 25 2.04 8.55 -11.50
N ASN A 26 2.27 8.03 -10.29
CA ASN A 26 1.41 8.30 -9.15
C ASN A 26 1.58 9.79 -8.78
N PRO A 27 0.57 10.67 -9.02
CA PRO A 27 0.68 12.09 -8.73
C PRO A 27 0.72 12.38 -7.22
N TYR A 28 0.60 11.33 -6.41
CA TYR A 28 0.64 11.37 -4.97
C TYR A 28 1.65 10.35 -4.40
N PRO A 29 2.96 10.67 -4.43
CA PRO A 29 3.92 10.02 -3.53
C PRO A 29 3.64 10.54 -2.11
N PHE A 30 2.59 10.04 -1.51
CA PHE A 30 2.16 10.29 -0.14
C PHE A 30 3.05 9.43 0.78
N TRP A 31 3.81 9.89 1.77
CA TRP A 31 4.11 11.21 2.31
C TRP A 31 5.47 11.12 3.01
N TYR A 32 6.15 12.24 3.05
CA TYR A 32 7.30 12.54 3.89
C TYR A 32 6.86 13.67 4.84
N GLN A 33 7.17 13.57 6.14
CA GLN A 33 7.59 14.70 7.01
C GLN A 33 6.81 15.24 8.32
N SER A 34 6.71 14.58 9.52
CA SER A 34 6.84 15.14 10.96
C SER A 34 7.95 14.57 11.92
N PRO A 35 8.89 15.36 12.50
CA PRO A 35 9.94 14.87 13.39
C PRO A 35 9.32 14.42 14.72
N GLU A 36 9.88 13.36 15.30
CA GLU A 36 9.52 12.80 16.61
C GLU A 36 8.24 11.93 16.61
N GLN A 37 8.40 10.65 16.25
CA GLN A 37 8.13 9.46 17.09
C GLN A 37 8.06 8.17 16.24
N ASN A 38 9.18 7.43 16.23
CA ASN A 38 9.32 5.98 15.97
C ASN A 38 8.48 5.36 14.84
N GLN A 39 8.73 5.74 13.57
CA GLN A 39 8.09 5.11 12.40
C GLN A 39 8.68 3.78 12.00
N PHE A 40 9.98 3.55 12.27
CA PHE A 40 10.57 2.22 12.20
C PHE A 40 9.71 1.24 13.02
N GLY A 41 9.21 1.68 14.17
CA GLY A 41 8.29 0.93 15.03
C GLY A 41 7.01 0.47 14.32
N LEU A 42 6.30 1.33 13.60
CA LEU A 42 4.97 0.97 13.08
C LEU A 42 5.03 0.02 11.88
N CYS A 43 6.01 0.19 10.99
CA CYS A 43 6.22 -0.75 9.89
C CYS A 43 6.75 -2.10 10.40
N GLU A 44 7.67 -2.10 11.37
CA GLU A 44 8.15 -3.33 12.02
C GLU A 44 7.04 -4.03 12.82
N GLU A 45 6.17 -3.29 13.52
CA GLU A 45 5.02 -3.85 14.24
C GLU A 45 4.04 -4.54 13.30
N TRP A 46 3.70 -3.89 12.18
CA TRP A 46 2.85 -4.49 11.16
C TRP A 46 3.50 -5.73 10.55
N TRP A 47 4.79 -5.64 10.23
CA TRP A 47 5.56 -6.76 9.72
C TRP A 47 5.59 -7.95 10.70
N ASP A 48 5.92 -7.69 11.96
CA ASP A 48 6.06 -8.72 12.99
C ASP A 48 4.73 -9.44 13.27
N ALA A 49 3.61 -8.73 13.17
CA ALA A 49 2.28 -9.31 13.28
C ALA A 49 1.95 -10.25 12.10
N CYS A 50 2.41 -9.93 10.89
CA CYS A 50 1.99 -10.62 9.66
C CYS A 50 3.03 -11.57 9.05
N LYS A 51 4.32 -11.52 9.43
CA LYS A 51 5.40 -12.24 8.72
C LYS A 51 5.25 -13.76 8.67
N GLU A 52 4.49 -14.34 9.60
CA GLU A 52 4.19 -15.77 9.66
C GLU A 52 2.85 -16.16 9.00
N GLU A 53 2.03 -15.18 8.62
CA GLU A 53 0.80 -15.39 7.85
C GLU A 53 1.11 -15.73 6.40
N TYR A 54 0.08 -16.03 5.60
CA TYR A 54 0.23 -16.46 4.21
C TYR A 54 -0.27 -15.40 3.22
N THR A 55 0.43 -15.31 2.10
CA THR A 55 -0.03 -14.61 0.92
C THR A 55 0.41 -15.38 -0.33
N CYS A 56 -0.16 -15.04 -1.48
CA CYS A 56 0.25 -15.54 -2.79
C CYS A 56 0.72 -14.43 -3.72
N HIS A 57 0.83 -13.20 -3.18
CA HIS A 57 1.15 -11.98 -3.91
C HIS A 57 2.19 -11.17 -3.15
N ARG A 58 3.13 -10.58 -3.89
CA ARG A 58 4.09 -9.64 -3.33
C ARG A 58 3.57 -8.20 -3.40
N ASN A 59 2.80 -7.90 -4.44
CA ASN A 59 2.16 -6.62 -4.63
C ASN A 59 0.65 -6.83 -4.79
N TRP A 60 -0.15 -6.30 -3.87
CA TRP A 60 -1.59 -6.52 -3.87
C TRP A 60 -2.34 -5.76 -4.97
N ILE A 61 -1.71 -4.74 -5.55
CA ILE A 61 -2.31 -3.99 -6.66
C ILE A 61 -2.07 -4.71 -7.99
N THR A 62 -0.83 -5.14 -8.25
CA THR A 62 -0.43 -5.67 -9.56
C THR A 62 -0.52 -7.18 -9.68
N ASP A 63 -0.40 -7.91 -8.57
CA ASP A 63 -0.27 -9.37 -8.63
C ASP A 63 -1.59 -10.10 -8.44
N MET A 64 -2.63 -9.45 -7.89
CA MET A 64 -3.94 -10.05 -7.68
C MET A 64 -4.65 -10.40 -8.99
N ASP A 65 -5.45 -11.48 -8.94
CA ASP A 65 -6.51 -11.71 -9.92
C ASP A 65 -7.79 -11.03 -9.43
N TRP A 66 -8.30 -10.10 -10.23
CA TRP A 66 -9.36 -9.16 -9.83
C TRP A 66 -10.74 -9.67 -10.26
N GLY A 67 -11.41 -10.36 -9.35
CA GLY A 67 -12.80 -10.80 -9.48
C GLY A 67 -13.77 -9.99 -8.61
N GLU A 68 -14.94 -10.57 -8.31
CA GLU A 68 -15.81 -10.05 -7.24
C GLU A 68 -15.13 -10.19 -5.86
N ILE A 69 -14.30 -11.22 -5.71
CA ILE A 69 -13.38 -11.42 -4.60
C ILE A 69 -11.99 -11.61 -5.23
N ASN A 70 -10.99 -10.90 -4.73
CA ASN A 70 -9.63 -11.03 -5.24
C ASN A 70 -9.07 -12.41 -4.91
N SER A 71 -8.48 -13.06 -5.91
CA SER A 71 -7.92 -14.40 -5.79
C SER A 71 -6.45 -14.45 -6.16
N CYS A 72 -5.80 -15.55 -5.76
CA CYS A 72 -4.48 -15.89 -6.26
C CYS A 72 -4.56 -16.20 -7.76
N LYS A 73 -3.60 -15.68 -8.54
CA LYS A 73 -3.43 -16.09 -9.93
C LYS A 73 -3.21 -17.60 -10.04
N GLU A 74 -3.67 -18.18 -11.15
CA GLU A 74 -3.49 -19.62 -11.42
C GLU A 74 -1.99 -19.99 -11.36
N GLY A 75 -1.67 -21.08 -10.65
CA GLY A 75 -0.30 -21.54 -10.46
C GLY A 75 0.49 -20.83 -9.35
N SER A 76 -0.06 -19.80 -8.72
CA SER A 76 0.55 -19.19 -7.53
C SER A 76 0.51 -20.16 -6.34
N VAL A 77 1.56 -20.11 -5.52
CA VAL A 77 1.67 -20.89 -4.28
C VAL A 77 1.55 -19.95 -3.10
N CYS A 78 0.64 -20.24 -2.17
CA CYS A 78 0.56 -19.54 -0.90
C CYS A 78 1.81 -19.85 -0.06
N LYS A 79 2.56 -18.81 0.28
CA LYS A 79 3.75 -18.90 1.13
C LYS A 79 3.67 -17.87 2.24
N LYS A 80 4.55 -17.98 3.22
CA LYS A 80 4.58 -17.00 4.30
C LYS A 80 5.01 -15.63 3.79
N TYR A 81 4.55 -14.56 4.42
CA TYR A 81 5.01 -13.21 4.10
C TYR A 81 6.53 -13.09 4.12
N LYS A 82 7.22 -13.67 5.12
CA LYS A 82 8.70 -13.74 5.19
C LYS A 82 9.40 -14.44 4.04
N GLU A 83 8.67 -15.12 3.16
CA GLU A 83 9.22 -15.71 1.93
C GLU A 83 9.08 -14.76 0.72
N PHE A 84 8.21 -13.75 0.80
CA PHE A 84 7.99 -12.73 -0.24
C PHE A 84 8.75 -11.42 0.03
N TYR A 85 8.99 -11.10 1.30
CA TYR A 85 9.60 -9.84 1.74
C TYR A 85 10.84 -10.09 2.58
N SER A 86 11.89 -9.33 2.29
CA SER A 86 13.22 -9.49 2.92
C SER A 86 13.38 -8.72 4.24
N SER A 87 12.51 -7.73 4.49
CA SER A 87 12.50 -6.89 5.70
C SER A 87 11.12 -6.24 5.87
N ALA A 88 10.89 -5.58 7.01
CA ALA A 88 9.68 -4.77 7.20
C ALA A 88 9.60 -3.63 6.17
N ALA A 89 10.72 -2.94 5.91
CA ALA A 89 10.76 -1.87 4.91
C ALA A 89 10.38 -2.37 3.51
N ASP A 90 10.85 -3.57 3.14
CA ASP A 90 10.51 -4.22 1.88
C ASP A 90 9.01 -4.58 1.80
N PHE A 91 8.45 -5.07 2.90
CA PHE A 91 7.02 -5.36 3.05
C PHE A 91 6.15 -4.12 2.92
N CYS A 92 6.37 -3.10 3.75
CA CYS A 92 5.54 -1.90 3.80
C CYS A 92 5.56 -1.12 2.48
N THR A 93 6.70 -1.09 1.80
CA THR A 93 6.85 -0.40 0.52
C THR A 93 6.13 -1.17 -0.59
N ALA A 94 6.35 -2.48 -0.69
CA ALA A 94 5.91 -3.22 -1.85
C ALA A 94 4.45 -3.66 -1.85
N ILE A 95 3.89 -4.00 -0.69
CA ILE A 95 2.58 -4.66 -0.61
C ILE A 95 1.47 -3.80 -1.23
N TRP A 96 1.57 -2.48 -1.07
CA TRP A 96 0.63 -1.50 -1.63
C TRP A 96 1.21 -0.71 -2.81
N HIS A 97 2.09 -1.32 -3.60
CA HIS A 97 2.64 -0.70 -4.82
C HIS A 97 3.27 0.68 -4.58
N ASP A 98 4.25 0.72 -3.67
CA ASP A 98 5.03 1.90 -3.33
C ASP A 98 4.17 3.08 -2.80
N ALA A 99 2.92 2.82 -2.40
CA ALA A 99 2.06 3.80 -1.75
C ALA A 99 2.58 4.25 -0.38
N TYR A 100 3.49 3.48 0.23
CA TYR A 100 4.19 3.86 1.45
C TYR A 100 5.68 3.88 1.20
N LYS A 101 6.34 4.88 1.79
CA LYS A 101 7.79 4.93 1.91
C LYS A 101 8.17 4.91 3.37
N VAL A 102 9.04 3.98 3.74
CA VAL A 102 9.58 3.90 5.11
C VAL A 102 10.71 4.91 5.25
N VAL A 103 10.64 5.73 6.29
CA VAL A 103 11.64 6.77 6.57
C VAL A 103 12.28 6.53 7.94
N PRO A 104 13.52 7.00 8.17
CA PRO A 104 14.14 6.93 9.50
C PRO A 104 13.33 7.68 10.56
N ASP A 105 13.47 7.32 11.84
CA ASP A 105 12.73 7.99 12.94
C ASP A 105 13.12 9.46 13.16
N SER A 106 14.33 9.83 12.72
CA SER A 106 14.77 11.22 12.66
C SER A 106 14.04 12.00 11.58
N GLU A 107 13.53 11.29 10.58
CA GLU A 107 12.83 11.89 9.49
C GLU A 107 11.37 12.09 9.84
N PRO A 108 10.85 13.23 9.43
CA PRO A 108 9.49 13.50 9.72
C PRO A 108 8.48 12.40 9.10
N CYS A 109 7.42 11.87 9.79
CA CYS A 109 6.45 10.88 9.20
C CYS A 109 4.95 10.84 9.63
N MET A 110 4.08 10.18 8.83
CA MET A 110 2.68 9.80 9.18
C MET A 110 2.62 8.49 10.00
N VAL A 111 1.62 8.37 10.88
CA VAL A 111 1.31 7.16 11.65
C VAL A 111 -0.12 6.64 11.39
N PHE A 112 -0.31 5.31 11.35
CA PHE A 112 -1.64 4.71 11.14
C PHE A 112 -2.42 4.50 12.44
N THR A 113 -1.70 4.39 13.56
CA THR A 113 -2.28 4.13 14.87
C THR A 113 -1.82 5.20 15.85
N PHE A 114 -2.76 5.87 16.49
CA PHE A 114 -2.52 6.89 17.51
C PHE A 114 -3.71 7.01 18.45
N ASP A 115 -3.50 7.62 19.61
CA ASP A 115 -4.54 7.85 20.61
C ASP A 115 -5.55 8.90 20.11
N PRO A 116 -6.82 8.54 19.86
CA PRO A 116 -7.81 9.47 19.32
C PRO A 116 -8.27 10.52 20.34
N SER A 117 -7.92 10.38 21.62
CA SER A 117 -8.18 11.40 22.63
C SER A 117 -7.17 12.57 22.58
N LYS A 118 -6.07 12.40 21.85
CA LYS A 118 -5.03 13.41 21.63
C LYS A 118 -5.18 14.08 20.26
N PRO A 119 -4.58 15.26 20.04
CA PRO A 119 -4.52 15.85 18.72
C PRO A 119 -3.91 14.88 17.69
N ASN A 120 -4.49 14.86 16.49
CA ASN A 120 -4.04 13.97 15.43
C ASN A 120 -2.59 14.33 15.01
N PRO A 121 -1.60 13.43 15.23
CA PRO A 121 -0.19 13.71 14.94
C PRO A 121 0.08 13.89 13.44
N ASN A 122 -0.79 13.34 12.58
CA ASN A 122 -0.68 13.46 11.13
C ASN A 122 -1.00 14.87 10.60
N THR A 123 -1.60 15.74 11.42
CA THR A 123 -1.99 17.10 10.99
C THR A 123 -0.76 17.94 10.64
N ALA A 124 0.25 17.94 11.51
CA ALA A 124 1.47 18.71 11.31
C ALA A 124 2.28 18.17 10.11
N VAL A 125 2.34 16.84 9.96
CA VAL A 125 2.96 16.17 8.80
C VAL A 125 2.34 16.66 7.49
N ALA A 126 1.00 16.65 7.42
CA ALA A 126 0.27 17.05 6.22
C ALA A 126 0.51 18.53 5.87
N GLN A 127 0.51 19.40 6.89
CA GLN A 127 0.73 20.83 6.71
C GLN A 127 2.14 21.13 6.20
N ALA A 128 3.17 20.56 6.83
CA ALA A 128 4.55 20.74 6.41
C ALA A 128 4.77 20.27 4.97
N ALA A 129 4.24 19.10 4.60
CA ALA A 129 4.36 18.59 3.24
C ALA A 129 3.61 19.45 2.21
N ALA A 130 2.46 20.04 2.58
CA ALA A 130 1.74 20.96 1.71
C ALA A 130 2.51 22.26 1.48
N GLU A 131 3.15 22.80 2.52
CA GLU A 131 3.99 23.99 2.44
C GLU A 131 5.23 23.75 1.57
N GLU A 132 5.93 22.62 1.76
CA GLU A 132 7.06 22.22 0.92
C GLU A 132 6.65 22.13 -0.56
N LYS A 133 5.53 21.45 -0.84
CA LYS A 133 5.01 21.31 -2.21
C LYS A 133 4.59 22.63 -2.83
N ALA A 134 4.08 23.58 -2.04
CA ALA A 134 3.71 24.90 -2.52
C ALA A 134 4.92 25.81 -2.78
N ALA A 135 6.06 25.51 -2.15
CA ALA A 135 7.31 26.24 -2.33
C ALA A 135 8.18 25.73 -3.49
N ALA A 136 7.87 24.54 -4.03
CA ALA A 136 8.55 23.90 -5.16
C ALA A 136 7.95 24.29 -6.52
#